data_AF-T0PJU8-F1
#
_entry.id   AF-T0PJU8-F1
#
_cell.length_a   1.000
_cell.length_b   1.000
_cell.length_c   1.000
_cell.angle_alpha   90.00
_cell.angle_beta   90.00
_cell.angle_gamma   90.00
#
_symmetry.space_group_name_H-M   'P 1'
#
loop_
_entity.id
_entity.type
_entity.pdbx_description
1 polymer ?
#
loop_
_entity_poly.entity_id
_entity_poly.type
_entity_poly.pdbx_seq_one_letter_code
_entity_poly.pdbx_strand_id
1 'polypeptide(L)'
;MLKALKALLIGKALKTEELSHEKFNVLWGLPVLSSDAISSVAYAGEEILWVLVPILGLAAYKNMFYAALAIVLLLFILVFSYMQTINSYPNGGGSYIVSKDNLGTVPSLVAASALTIDYILTVAVSTSAGSSAITSAFPVLLPHKVLITLFFIVILTIGNLRGIKDSSKLFGVPTYLFIFSILIMIVTGVVKTLVFGVTPSSIIDIPQATGNITLLLFLRAFASGCTALTGVEAVSDGIPNFKAPAQKEQKQF
;
A
#
# COMPACT_ATOMS: atom_id res chain seq x y z
N MET A 1 1.88 38.59 9.15
CA MET A 1 2.36 37.67 8.10
C MET A 1 2.31 36.20 8.53
N LEU A 2 3.02 35.78 9.59
CA LEU A 2 3.00 34.38 10.06
C LEU A 2 1.60 33.83 10.41
N LYS A 3 0.74 34.63 11.06
CA LYS A 3 -0.65 34.21 11.38
C LYS A 3 -1.52 34.00 10.14
N ALA A 4 -1.33 34.81 9.10
CA ALA A 4 -2.05 34.68 7.83
C ALA A 4 -1.55 33.48 7.03
N LEU A 5 -0.23 33.24 7.01
CA LEU A 5 0.37 32.05 6.42
C LEU A 5 -0.06 30.77 7.16
N LYS A 6 -0.13 30.81 8.50
CA LYS A 6 -0.63 29.71 9.34
C LYS A 6 -2.12 29.44 9.09
N ALA A 7 -2.95 30.48 8.98
CA ALA A 7 -4.36 30.33 8.66
C ALA A 7 -4.59 29.82 7.22
N LEU A 8 -3.75 30.22 6.26
CA LEU A 8 -3.78 29.74 4.89
C LEU A 8 -3.35 28.26 4.78
N LEU A 9 -2.31 27.85 5.50
CA LEU A 9 -1.76 26.49 5.45
C LEU A 9 -2.54 25.48 6.29
N ILE A 10 -2.97 25.87 7.50
CA ILE A 10 -3.60 24.96 8.48
C ILE A 10 -5.14 25.03 8.41
N GLY A 11 -5.72 26.10 7.85
CA GLY A 11 -7.18 26.27 7.86
C GLY A 11 -7.74 26.57 9.26
N LYS A 12 -9.05 26.43 9.43
CA LYS A 12 -9.73 26.60 10.73
C LYS A 12 -9.56 25.32 11.56
N ALA A 13 -9.28 25.47 12.85
CA ALA A 13 -9.29 24.34 13.77
C ALA A 13 -10.70 23.72 13.83
N LEU A 14 -10.80 22.44 13.48
CA LEU A 14 -12.02 21.66 13.62
C LEU A 14 -12.32 21.45 15.11
N LYS A 15 -13.58 21.60 15.50
CA LYS A 15 -13.98 21.36 16.90
C LYS A 15 -13.98 19.86 17.17
N THR A 16 -13.58 19.45 18.38
CA THR A 16 -13.56 18.04 18.80
C THR A 16 -14.91 17.33 18.63
N GLU A 17 -16.01 18.09 18.69
CA GLU A 17 -17.39 17.63 18.50
C GLU A 17 -17.73 17.33 17.02
N GLU A 18 -17.00 17.90 16.07
CA GLU A 18 -17.18 17.65 14.63
C GLU A 18 -16.43 16.38 14.17
N LEU A 19 -15.38 15.97 14.90
CA LEU A 19 -14.58 14.75 14.60
C LEU A 19 -15.32 13.44 14.92
N SER A 20 -16.39 13.47 15.72
CA SER A 20 -17.07 12.26 16.23
C SER A 20 -18.15 11.68 15.31
N HIS A 21 -18.46 12.31 14.16
CA HIS A 21 -19.71 12.01 13.44
C HIS A 21 -19.61 11.11 12.20
N GLU A 22 -18.44 10.73 11.69
CA GLU A 22 -18.35 9.80 10.55
C GLU A 22 -17.59 8.52 10.89
N LYS A 23 -18.26 7.59 11.57
CA LYS A 23 -17.85 6.18 11.54
C LYS A 23 -18.10 5.60 10.15
N PHE A 24 -17.10 4.94 9.57
CA PHE A 24 -17.18 4.41 8.22
C PHE A 24 -18.20 3.26 8.15
N ASN A 25 -18.98 3.23 7.07
CA ASN A 25 -19.72 2.04 6.65
C ASN A 25 -18.77 1.15 5.82
N VAL A 26 -18.94 -0.19 5.81
CA VAL A 26 -17.98 -1.12 5.15
C VAL A 26 -17.65 -0.72 3.71
N LEU A 27 -18.66 -0.27 2.95
CA LEU A 27 -18.49 0.16 1.56
C LEU A 27 -17.56 1.37 1.37
N TRP A 28 -17.50 2.28 2.34
CA TRP A 28 -16.60 3.45 2.28
C TRP A 28 -15.36 3.29 3.16
N GLY A 29 -15.42 2.42 4.18
CA GLY A 29 -14.27 2.03 4.99
C GLY A 29 -13.28 1.19 4.21
N LEU A 30 -13.78 0.30 3.32
CA LEU A 30 -12.95 -0.55 2.45
C LEU A 30 -11.93 0.27 1.67
N PRO A 31 -12.32 1.21 0.79
CA PRO A 31 -11.35 1.97 0.02
C PRO A 31 -10.38 2.80 0.86
N VAL A 32 -10.83 3.34 2.00
CA VAL A 32 -10.03 4.26 2.82
C VAL A 32 -8.96 3.51 3.61
N LEU A 33 -9.32 2.36 4.20
CA LEU A 33 -8.40 1.56 5.01
C LEU A 33 -7.59 0.55 4.19
N SER A 34 -8.11 0.10 3.04
CA SER A 34 -7.36 -0.80 2.14
C SER A 34 -6.55 -0.05 1.08
N SER A 35 -6.65 1.29 1.00
CA SER A 35 -5.89 2.08 0.01
C SER A 35 -4.40 1.77 0.07
N ASP A 36 -3.84 1.61 1.27
CA ASP A 36 -2.41 1.37 1.48
C ASP A 36 -1.97 -0.04 0.99
N ALA A 37 -2.78 -1.04 1.32
CA ALA A 37 -2.59 -2.41 0.81
C ALA A 37 -2.76 -2.48 -0.71
N ILE A 38 -3.74 -1.77 -1.27
CA ILE A 38 -4.01 -1.73 -2.71
C ILE A 38 -2.89 -1.00 -3.45
N SER A 39 -2.38 0.12 -2.92
CA SER A 39 -1.26 0.84 -3.54
C SER A 39 0.02 0.02 -3.55
N SER A 40 0.23 -0.83 -2.54
CA SER A 40 1.40 -1.71 -2.46
C SER A 40 1.52 -2.69 -3.63
N VAL A 41 0.38 -3.11 -4.20
CA VAL A 41 0.34 -3.98 -5.39
C VAL A 41 0.93 -3.30 -6.62
N ALA A 42 0.87 -1.97 -6.71
CA ALA A 42 1.32 -1.23 -7.89
C ALA A 42 2.84 -1.28 -8.10
N TYR A 43 3.63 -1.48 -7.03
CA TYR A 43 5.10 -1.50 -7.10
C TYR A 43 5.72 -2.82 -6.64
N ALA A 44 5.04 -3.64 -5.82
CA ALA A 44 5.65 -4.87 -5.29
C ALA A 44 6.09 -5.87 -6.38
N GLY A 45 5.34 -5.97 -7.47
CA GLY A 45 5.74 -6.81 -8.60
C GLY A 45 7.02 -6.32 -9.28
N GLU A 46 7.18 -5.00 -9.39
CA GLU A 46 8.38 -4.36 -9.94
C GLU A 46 9.59 -4.65 -9.05
N GLU A 47 9.45 -4.57 -7.72
CA GLU A 47 10.51 -4.86 -6.76
C GLU A 47 11.04 -6.30 -6.86
N ILE A 48 10.16 -7.28 -7.09
CA ILE A 48 10.57 -8.67 -7.36
C ILE A 48 11.40 -8.74 -8.65
N LEU A 49 10.94 -8.07 -9.70
CA LEU A 49 11.60 -8.09 -11.01
C LEU A 49 12.93 -7.33 -11.01
N TRP A 50 13.05 -6.24 -10.25
CA TRP A 50 14.30 -5.50 -10.06
C TRP A 50 15.42 -6.39 -9.53
N VAL A 51 15.09 -7.37 -8.69
CA VAL A 51 16.05 -8.34 -8.16
C VAL A 51 16.35 -9.46 -9.18
N LEU A 52 15.32 -9.96 -9.89
CA LEU A 52 15.43 -11.16 -10.72
C LEU A 52 15.89 -10.91 -12.16
N VAL A 53 15.39 -9.85 -12.82
CA VAL A 53 15.66 -9.56 -14.24
C VAL A 53 17.15 -9.40 -14.56
N PRO A 54 17.99 -8.74 -13.73
CA PRO A 54 19.41 -8.58 -14.04
C PRO A 54 20.19 -9.90 -14.19
N ILE A 55 19.69 -10.99 -13.59
CA ILE A 55 20.35 -12.30 -13.60
C ILE A 55 19.63 -13.28 -14.52
N LEU A 56 18.29 -13.30 -14.47
CA LEU A 56 17.46 -14.32 -15.13
C LEU A 56 16.84 -13.84 -16.44
N GLY A 57 16.90 -12.55 -16.77
CA GLY A 57 16.25 -12.00 -17.95
C GLY A 57 14.74 -12.32 -17.99
N LEU A 58 14.25 -12.80 -19.13
CA LEU A 58 12.85 -13.23 -19.30
C LEU A 58 12.42 -14.37 -18.36
N ALA A 59 13.34 -15.24 -17.92
CA ALA A 59 13.00 -16.30 -16.97
C ALA A 59 12.63 -15.77 -15.57
N ALA A 60 12.88 -14.48 -15.30
CA ALA A 60 12.45 -13.81 -14.08
C ALA A 60 10.92 -13.88 -13.86
N TYR A 61 10.11 -13.75 -14.91
CA TYR A 61 8.64 -13.73 -14.80
C TYR A 61 8.06 -15.05 -14.26
N LYS A 62 8.66 -16.20 -14.62
CA LYS A 62 8.27 -17.50 -14.07
C LYS A 62 8.55 -17.57 -12.56
N ASN A 63 9.70 -17.06 -12.13
CA ASN A 63 10.10 -17.05 -10.73
C ASN A 63 9.35 -16.01 -9.90
N MET A 64 9.02 -14.87 -10.50
CA MET A 64 8.13 -13.87 -9.92
C MET A 64 6.76 -14.47 -9.59
N PHE A 65 6.20 -15.31 -10.47
CA PHE A 65 4.93 -15.99 -10.19
C PHE A 65 5.00 -16.88 -8.95
N TYR A 66 6.08 -17.66 -8.78
CA TYR A 66 6.27 -18.47 -7.58
C TYR A 66 6.47 -17.64 -6.31
N ALA A 67 7.22 -16.53 -6.40
CA ALA A 67 7.38 -15.60 -5.29
C ALA A 67 6.03 -14.97 -4.90
N ALA A 68 5.23 -14.53 -5.88
CA ALA A 68 3.90 -13.99 -5.66
C ALA A 68 2.97 -15.02 -4.97
N LEU A 69 3.01 -16.29 -5.38
CA LEU A 69 2.25 -17.34 -4.73
C LEU A 69 2.64 -17.52 -3.26
N ALA A 70 3.95 -17.50 -2.95
CA ALA A 70 4.43 -17.56 -1.58
C ALA A 70 3.98 -16.34 -0.75
N ILE A 71 3.96 -15.14 -1.34
CA ILE A 71 3.48 -13.92 -0.69
C ILE A 71 1.97 -14.00 -0.41
N VAL A 72 1.19 -14.54 -1.34
CA VAL A 72 -0.25 -14.78 -1.14
C VAL A 72 -0.48 -15.78 0.00
N LEU A 73 0.30 -16.86 0.08
CA LEU A 73 0.22 -17.78 1.21
C LEU A 73 0.56 -17.10 2.54
N LEU A 74 1.60 -16.25 2.55
CA LEU A 74 1.94 -15.44 3.73
C LEU A 74 0.81 -14.48 4.11
N LEU A 75 0.16 -13.85 3.13
CA LEU A 75 -1.01 -13.00 3.36
C LEU A 75 -2.14 -13.76 4.06
N PHE A 76 -2.45 -14.99 3.64
CA PHE A 76 -3.46 -15.82 4.31
C PHE A 76 -3.12 -16.07 5.79
N ILE A 77 -1.84 -16.35 6.08
CA ILE A 77 -1.36 -16.53 7.46
C ILE A 77 -1.54 -15.23 8.26
N LEU A 78 -1.18 -14.08 7.69
CA LEU A 78 -1.33 -12.78 8.33
C LEU A 78 -2.79 -12.44 8.60
N VAL A 79 -3.68 -12.61 7.61
CA VAL A 79 -5.12 -12.37 7.77
C VAL A 79 -5.68 -13.24 8.90
N PHE A 80 -5.33 -14.52 8.93
CA PHE A 80 -5.77 -15.42 10.01
C PHE A 80 -5.23 -14.99 11.38
N SER A 81 -4.00 -14.49 11.45
CA SER A 81 -3.41 -13.95 12.67
C SER A 81 -4.11 -12.66 13.12
N TYR A 82 -4.33 -11.71 12.22
CA TYR A 82 -5.01 -10.45 12.54
C TYR A 82 -6.47 -10.68 12.96
N MET A 83 -7.17 -11.63 12.36
CA MET A 83 -8.52 -12.01 12.80
C MET A 83 -8.54 -12.46 14.27
N GLN A 84 -7.53 -13.21 14.72
CA GLN A 84 -7.42 -13.62 16.13
C GLN A 84 -7.15 -12.40 17.01
N THR A 85 -6.23 -11.52 16.60
CA THR A 85 -5.92 -10.29 17.34
C THR A 85 -7.15 -9.38 17.50
N ILE A 86 -7.92 -9.16 16.43
CA ILE A 86 -9.14 -8.35 16.45
C ILE A 86 -10.20 -8.92 17.41
N ASN A 87 -10.27 -10.26 17.56
CA ASN A 87 -11.17 -10.90 18.52
C ASN A 87 -10.73 -10.64 19.97
N SER A 88 -9.42 -10.72 20.22
CA SER A 88 -8.84 -10.54 21.56
C SER A 88 -8.75 -9.07 21.97
N TYR A 89 -8.71 -8.13 21.01
CA TYR A 89 -8.55 -6.70 21.23
C TYR A 89 -9.66 -5.87 20.56
N PRO A 90 -10.90 -5.84 21.11
CA PRO A 90 -12.07 -5.17 20.52
C PRO A 90 -11.95 -3.66 20.36
N ASN A 91 -11.09 -3.02 21.17
CA ASN A 91 -10.96 -1.56 21.25
C ASN A 91 -9.78 -1.02 20.42
N GLY A 92 -9.13 -1.86 19.61
CA GLY A 92 -7.89 -1.52 18.93
C GLY A 92 -6.77 -2.49 19.34
N GLY A 93 -6.24 -3.24 18.37
CA GLY A 93 -5.28 -4.32 18.57
C GLY A 93 -3.95 -4.09 17.87
N GLY A 94 -3.49 -2.84 17.83
CA GLY A 94 -2.25 -2.51 17.14
C GLY A 94 -1.02 -3.14 17.78
N SER A 95 0.02 -3.32 16.96
CA SER A 95 1.23 -4.06 17.32
C SER A 95 1.87 -3.57 18.63
N TYR A 96 1.75 -2.26 18.93
CA TYR A 96 2.19 -1.69 20.21
C TYR A 96 1.41 -2.22 21.42
N ILE A 97 0.07 -2.18 21.38
CA ILE A 97 -0.81 -2.57 22.49
C ILE A 97 -0.63 -4.06 22.78
N VAL A 98 -0.68 -4.88 21.73
CA VAL A 98 -0.51 -6.33 21.84
C VAL A 98 0.85 -6.68 22.41
N SER A 99 1.92 -6.04 21.93
CA SER A 99 3.28 -6.26 22.46
C SER A 99 3.41 -5.80 23.92
N LYS A 100 2.74 -4.71 24.29
CA LYS A 100 2.82 -4.15 25.64
C LYS A 100 2.20 -5.08 26.68
N ASP A 101 1.03 -5.62 26.35
CA ASP A 101 0.27 -6.48 27.25
C ASP A 101 0.90 -7.87 27.40
N ASN A 102 1.57 -8.38 26.35
CA ASN A 102 2.09 -9.76 26.33
C ASN A 102 3.60 -9.88 26.57
N LEU A 103 4.40 -8.88 26.17
CA LEU A 103 5.87 -8.95 26.17
C LEU A 103 6.53 -7.85 27.03
N GLY A 104 5.75 -6.88 27.50
CA GLY A 104 6.21 -5.80 28.37
C GLY A 104 6.73 -4.58 27.62
N THR A 105 7.45 -3.71 28.34
CA THR A 105 7.76 -2.35 27.87
C THR A 105 8.81 -2.29 26.77
N VAL A 106 9.91 -3.04 26.88
CA VAL A 106 11.00 -2.93 25.89
C VAL A 106 10.55 -3.44 24.51
N PRO A 107 9.94 -4.62 24.37
CA PRO A 107 9.46 -5.11 23.07
C PRO A 107 8.38 -4.21 22.46
N SER A 108 7.47 -3.67 23.28
CA SER A 108 6.45 -2.73 22.78
C SER A 108 7.04 -1.42 22.26
N LEU A 109 8.09 -0.88 22.89
CA LEU A 109 8.77 0.31 22.36
C LEU A 109 9.49 0.05 21.04
N VAL A 110 10.02 -1.15 20.83
CA VAL A 110 10.57 -1.57 19.53
C VAL A 110 9.46 -1.58 18.47
N ALA A 111 8.29 -2.17 18.80
CA ALA A 111 7.14 -2.16 17.90
C ALA A 111 6.68 -0.73 17.56
N ALA A 112 6.56 0.16 18.56
CA ALA A 112 6.19 1.56 18.33
C ALA A 112 7.21 2.31 17.46
N SER A 113 8.50 2.06 17.66
CA SER A 113 9.58 2.66 16.87
C SER A 113 9.52 2.19 15.42
N ALA A 114 9.31 0.88 15.21
CA ALA A 114 9.15 0.29 13.88
C ALA A 114 7.94 0.90 13.15
N LEU A 115 6.78 1.03 13.83
CA LEU A 115 5.58 1.66 13.25
C LEU A 115 5.80 3.13 12.87
N THR A 116 6.54 3.87 13.67
CA THR A 116 6.84 5.28 13.35
C THR A 116 7.69 5.39 12.09
N ILE A 117 8.66 4.49 11.92
CA ILE A 117 9.49 4.41 10.72
C ILE A 117 8.63 3.97 9.53
N ASP A 118 7.78 2.96 9.71
CA ASP A 118 6.86 2.46 8.68
C ASP A 118 5.99 3.60 8.14
N TYR A 119 5.34 4.38 9.00
CA TYR A 119 4.52 5.52 8.57
C TYR A 119 5.29 6.58 7.75
N ILE A 120 6.57 6.82 8.07
CA ILE A 120 7.42 7.73 7.28
C ILE A 120 7.72 7.11 5.91
N LEU A 121 8.10 5.84 5.89
CA LEU A 121 8.44 5.12 4.67
C LEU A 121 7.23 4.94 3.75
N THR A 122 6.05 4.67 4.29
CA THR A 122 4.81 4.53 3.50
C THR A 122 4.51 5.77 2.67
N VAL A 123 4.64 6.96 3.26
CA VAL A 123 4.47 8.23 2.51
C VAL A 123 5.57 8.40 1.46
N ALA A 124 6.84 8.14 1.83
CA ALA A 124 7.97 8.31 0.92
C ALA A 124 7.93 7.34 -0.28
N VAL A 125 7.65 6.07 -0.04
CA VAL A 125 7.57 5.01 -1.05
C VAL A 125 6.36 5.23 -1.94
N SER A 126 5.17 5.47 -1.38
CA SER A 126 3.95 5.66 -2.17
C SER A 126 4.04 6.88 -3.10
N THR A 127 4.56 8.01 -2.60
CA THR A 127 4.74 9.22 -3.44
C THR A 127 5.83 9.05 -4.49
N SER A 128 6.88 8.28 -4.18
CA SER A 128 7.94 7.95 -5.14
C SER A 128 7.44 7.01 -6.24
N ALA A 129 6.67 5.98 -5.89
CA ALA A 129 6.03 5.06 -6.83
C ALA A 129 5.02 5.80 -7.72
N GLY A 130 4.19 6.67 -7.15
CA GLY A 130 3.26 7.51 -7.90
C GLY A 130 3.99 8.44 -8.90
N SER A 131 5.10 9.05 -8.48
CA SER A 131 5.92 9.89 -9.36
C SER A 131 6.59 9.07 -10.46
N SER A 132 7.07 7.85 -10.16
CA SER A 132 7.57 6.91 -11.16
C SER A 132 6.50 6.60 -12.22
N ALA A 133 5.26 6.28 -11.80
CA ALA A 133 4.16 6.00 -12.72
C ALA A 133 3.84 7.18 -13.66
N ILE A 134 3.85 8.41 -13.13
CA ILE A 134 3.66 9.62 -13.94
C ILE A 134 4.79 9.80 -14.95
N THR A 135 6.05 9.64 -14.52
CA THR A 135 7.20 9.76 -15.43
C THR A 135 7.27 8.65 -16.47
N SER A 136 6.73 7.47 -16.17
CA SER A 136 6.59 6.37 -17.15
C SER A 136 5.55 6.70 -18.22
N ALA A 137 4.45 7.37 -17.86
CA ALA A 137 3.46 7.84 -18.83
C ALA A 137 3.94 9.05 -19.65
N PHE A 138 4.74 9.94 -19.03
CA PHE A 138 5.28 11.16 -19.65
C PHE A 138 6.81 11.26 -19.46
N PRO A 139 7.61 10.60 -20.32
CA PRO A 139 9.07 10.51 -20.13
C PRO A 139 9.81 11.86 -20.11
N VAL A 140 9.23 12.92 -20.70
CA VAL A 140 9.77 14.29 -20.65
C VAL A 140 9.92 14.82 -19.21
N LEU A 141 9.16 14.26 -18.26
CA LEU A 141 9.19 14.63 -16.85
C LEU A 141 10.26 13.91 -16.03
N LEU A 142 10.99 12.92 -16.60
CA LEU A 142 12.02 12.15 -15.90
C LEU A 142 13.05 13.02 -15.13
N PRO A 143 13.60 14.12 -15.69
CA PRO A 143 14.55 14.97 -14.98
C PRO A 143 13.96 15.64 -13.72
N HIS A 144 12.63 15.76 -13.64
CA HIS A 144 11.91 16.44 -12.57
C HIS A 144 11.29 15.47 -11.57
N LYS A 145 11.58 14.17 -11.64
CA LYS A 145 10.98 13.12 -10.79
C LYS A 145 11.00 13.47 -9.31
N VAL A 146 12.15 13.91 -8.78
CA VAL A 146 12.30 14.28 -7.36
C VAL A 146 11.43 15.49 -6.99
N LEU A 147 11.38 16.50 -7.87
CA LEU A 147 10.56 17.70 -7.64
C LEU A 147 9.06 17.35 -7.63
N ILE A 148 8.63 16.44 -8.50
CA ILE A 148 7.25 15.93 -8.54
C ILE A 148 6.93 15.20 -7.23
N THR A 149 7.81 14.31 -6.75
CA THR A 149 7.61 13.61 -5.47
C THR A 149 7.46 14.61 -4.31
N LEU A 150 8.38 15.56 -4.18
CA LEU A 150 8.35 16.57 -3.12
C LEU A 150 7.09 17.45 -3.21
N PHE A 151 6.68 17.81 -4.41
CA PHE A 151 5.46 18.57 -4.66
C PHE A 151 4.21 17.83 -4.15
N PHE A 152 4.09 16.52 -4.44
CA PHE A 152 2.99 15.71 -3.90
C PHE A 152 3.04 15.58 -2.38
N ILE A 153 4.22 15.39 -1.78
CA ILE A 153 4.35 15.38 -0.30
C ILE A 153 3.87 16.69 0.30
N VAL A 154 4.21 17.84 -0.29
CA VAL A 154 3.75 19.15 0.17
C VAL A 154 2.23 19.27 0.04
N ILE A 155 1.65 18.84 -1.09
CA ILE A 155 0.20 18.84 -1.29
C ILE A 155 -0.50 17.98 -0.23
N LEU A 156 -0.04 16.74 -0.02
CA LEU A 156 -0.60 15.83 0.97
C LEU A 156 -0.48 16.41 2.38
N THR A 157 0.66 17.03 2.69
CA THR A 157 0.89 17.71 3.98
C THR A 157 -0.13 18.84 4.18
N ILE A 158 -0.30 19.73 3.19
CA ILE A 158 -1.26 20.84 3.26
C ILE A 158 -2.69 20.30 3.34
N GLY A 159 -3.03 19.26 2.57
CA GLY A 159 -4.34 18.63 2.58
C GLY A 159 -4.68 18.01 3.94
N ASN A 160 -3.73 17.31 4.55
CA ASN A 160 -3.86 16.75 5.90
C ASN A 160 -3.98 17.84 6.96
N LEU A 161 -3.18 18.92 6.86
CA LEU A 161 -3.28 20.05 7.78
C LEU A 161 -4.62 20.78 7.70
N ARG A 162 -5.24 20.83 6.51
CA ARG A 162 -6.56 21.45 6.28
C ARG A 162 -7.75 20.55 6.63
N GLY A 163 -7.52 19.31 7.03
CA GLY A 163 -8.61 18.40 7.42
C GLY A 163 -9.40 17.81 6.25
N ILE A 164 -8.79 17.60 5.07
CA ILE A 164 -9.46 16.95 3.92
C ILE A 164 -9.87 15.49 4.25
N LYS A 165 -9.35 14.92 5.35
CA LYS A 165 -9.55 13.54 5.80
C LYS A 165 -11.01 13.14 6.03
N ASP A 166 -11.93 14.10 6.15
CA ASP A 166 -13.35 13.84 6.44
C ASP A 166 -14.19 13.44 5.20
N SER A 167 -13.62 13.46 3.98
CA SER A 167 -14.36 13.07 2.77
C SER A 167 -14.08 11.63 2.34
N SER A 168 -14.66 10.66 3.04
CA SER A 168 -14.59 9.22 2.71
C SER A 168 -14.91 8.91 1.24
N LYS A 169 -15.83 9.67 0.62
CA LYS A 169 -16.17 9.57 -0.80
C LYS A 169 -15.07 10.04 -1.75
N LEU A 170 -14.37 11.13 -1.40
CA LEU A 170 -13.29 11.69 -2.22
C LEU A 170 -12.11 10.71 -2.35
N PHE A 171 -11.83 9.96 -1.28
CA PHE A 171 -10.78 8.94 -1.26
C PHE A 171 -11.23 7.59 -1.83
N GLY A 172 -12.52 7.23 -1.74
CA GLY A 172 -12.98 5.93 -2.22
C GLY A 172 -13.09 5.79 -3.74
N VAL A 173 -13.43 6.87 -4.45
CA VAL A 173 -13.60 6.84 -5.92
C VAL A 173 -12.31 6.46 -6.66
N PRO A 174 -11.13 7.07 -6.38
CA PRO A 174 -9.87 6.67 -7.02
C PRO A 174 -9.51 5.20 -6.81
N THR A 175 -9.72 4.66 -5.61
CA THR A 175 -9.42 3.27 -5.28
C THR A 175 -10.27 2.29 -6.10
N TYR A 176 -11.58 2.54 -6.20
CA TYR A 176 -12.45 1.69 -7.02
C TYR A 176 -12.12 1.80 -8.51
N LEU A 177 -11.80 3.00 -8.99
CA LEU A 177 -11.35 3.21 -10.36
C LEU A 177 -10.06 2.44 -10.65
N PHE A 178 -9.11 2.43 -9.71
CA PHE A 178 -7.89 1.66 -9.81
C PHE A 178 -8.17 0.15 -9.88
N ILE A 179 -8.96 -0.40 -8.96
CA ILE A 179 -9.36 -1.82 -8.98
C ILE A 179 -9.98 -2.20 -10.31
N PHE A 180 -10.97 -1.42 -10.78
CA PHE A 180 -11.66 -1.68 -12.04
C PHE A 180 -10.72 -1.60 -13.24
N SER A 181 -9.81 -0.63 -13.27
CA SER A 181 -8.82 -0.47 -14.34
C SER A 181 -7.85 -1.65 -14.40
N ILE A 182 -7.37 -2.13 -13.26
CA ILE A 182 -6.51 -3.32 -13.17
C ILE A 182 -7.26 -4.57 -13.64
N LEU A 183 -8.52 -4.76 -13.23
CA LEU A 183 -9.34 -5.88 -13.68
C LEU A 183 -9.54 -5.87 -15.21
N ILE A 184 -9.86 -4.71 -15.80
CA ILE A 184 -9.95 -4.57 -17.26
C ILE A 184 -8.62 -4.92 -17.92
N MET A 185 -7.50 -4.40 -17.39
CA MET A 185 -6.17 -4.66 -17.94
C MET A 185 -5.84 -6.16 -17.92
N ILE A 186 -6.13 -6.86 -16.83
CA ILE A 186 -5.93 -8.31 -16.71
C ILE A 186 -6.80 -9.07 -17.71
N VAL A 187 -8.11 -8.80 -17.73
CA VAL A 187 -9.06 -9.49 -18.63
C VAL A 187 -8.68 -9.27 -20.09
N THR A 188 -8.38 -8.02 -20.48
CA THR A 188 -7.97 -7.71 -21.85
C THR A 188 -6.64 -8.38 -22.23
N GLY A 189 -5.67 -8.44 -21.31
CA GLY A 189 -4.40 -9.15 -21.52
C GLY A 189 -4.59 -10.66 -21.73
N VAL A 190 -5.42 -11.30 -20.90
CA VAL A 190 -5.75 -12.72 -21.02
C VAL A 190 -6.47 -13.01 -22.34
N VAL A 191 -7.47 -12.21 -22.71
CA VAL A 191 -8.21 -12.36 -23.97
C VAL A 191 -7.29 -12.17 -25.18
N LYS A 192 -6.43 -11.13 -25.18
CA LYS A 192 -5.44 -10.91 -26.25
C LYS A 192 -4.49 -12.08 -26.43
N THR A 193 -4.07 -12.69 -25.34
CA THR A 193 -3.10 -13.79 -25.37
C THR A 193 -3.75 -15.11 -25.78
N LEU A 194 -4.88 -15.48 -25.15
CA LEU A 194 -5.50 -16.80 -25.32
C LEU A 194 -6.45 -16.88 -26.51
N VAL A 195 -7.16 -15.79 -26.84
CA VAL A 195 -8.17 -15.78 -27.92
C VAL A 195 -7.57 -15.25 -29.22
N PHE A 196 -6.85 -14.13 -29.14
CA PHE A 196 -6.27 -13.48 -30.33
C PHE A 196 -4.84 -13.93 -30.65
N GLY A 197 -4.21 -14.74 -29.80
CA GLY A 197 -2.86 -15.26 -30.01
C GLY A 197 -1.77 -14.18 -30.08
N VAL A 198 -2.02 -12.99 -29.54
CA VAL A 198 -1.07 -11.88 -29.58
C VAL A 198 0.07 -12.18 -28.61
N THR A 199 1.28 -12.29 -29.13
CA THR A 199 2.50 -12.37 -28.32
C THR A 199 3.02 -10.96 -28.03
N PRO A 200 3.33 -10.62 -26.77
CA PRO A 200 3.89 -9.31 -26.45
C PRO A 200 5.28 -9.18 -27.08
N SER A 201 5.45 -8.18 -27.94
CA SER A 201 6.75 -7.80 -28.47
C SER A 201 7.51 -6.99 -27.43
N SER A 202 8.74 -7.39 -27.10
CA SER A 202 9.59 -6.60 -26.21
C SER A 202 9.94 -5.28 -26.88
N ILE A 203 9.61 -4.16 -26.22
CA ILE A 203 9.90 -2.81 -26.71
C ILE A 203 11.36 -2.42 -26.37
N ILE A 204 11.99 -3.17 -25.47
CA ILE A 204 13.35 -2.96 -24.95
C ILE A 204 14.09 -4.30 -24.98
N ASP A 205 15.39 -4.28 -25.27
CA ASP A 205 16.23 -5.47 -25.14
C ASP A 205 16.30 -5.92 -23.68
N ILE A 206 15.73 -7.08 -23.38
CA ILE A 206 15.79 -7.69 -22.05
C ILE A 206 17.17 -8.36 -21.93
N PRO A 207 17.91 -8.13 -20.82
CA PRO A 207 19.19 -8.78 -20.61
C PRO A 207 19.09 -10.30 -20.80
N GLN A 208 20.07 -10.87 -21.50
CA GLN A 208 20.21 -12.32 -21.57
C GLN A 208 20.45 -12.89 -20.18
N ALA A 209 19.92 -14.08 -19.91
CA ALA A 209 20.15 -14.73 -18.62
C ALA A 209 21.65 -14.99 -18.43
N THR A 210 22.23 -14.38 -17.41
CA THR A 210 23.67 -14.47 -17.10
C THR A 210 23.96 -15.53 -16.03
N GLY A 211 22.93 -16.00 -15.32
CA GLY A 211 23.07 -16.99 -14.26
C GLY A 211 21.79 -17.78 -13.98
N ASN A 212 21.90 -18.73 -13.07
CA ASN A 212 20.79 -19.55 -12.62
C ASN A 212 20.15 -18.97 -11.35
N ILE A 213 18.90 -19.36 -11.10
CA ILE A 213 18.25 -19.01 -9.85
C ILE A 213 18.91 -19.76 -8.69
N THR A 214 19.32 -19.01 -7.67
CA THR A 214 19.78 -19.57 -6.40
C THR A 214 18.70 -19.37 -5.33
N LEU A 215 18.74 -20.18 -4.28
CA LEU A 215 17.82 -20.02 -3.15
C LEU A 215 17.93 -18.62 -2.54
N LEU A 216 19.16 -18.10 -2.38
CA LEU A 216 19.38 -16.77 -1.83
C LEU A 216 18.80 -15.67 -2.73
N LEU A 217 18.94 -15.80 -4.06
CA LEU A 217 18.37 -14.84 -5.00
C LEU A 217 16.84 -14.86 -4.95
N PHE A 218 16.24 -16.06 -4.91
CA PHE A 218 14.79 -16.22 -4.76
C PHE A 218 14.29 -15.62 -3.44
N LEU A 219 14.95 -15.91 -2.32
CA LEU A 219 14.59 -15.35 -1.02
C LEU A 219 14.73 -13.83 -0.97
N ARG A 220 15.74 -13.27 -1.64
CA ARG A 220 15.89 -11.82 -1.77
C ARG A 220 14.75 -11.21 -2.57
N ALA A 221 14.37 -11.82 -3.70
CA ALA A 221 13.26 -11.35 -4.51
C ALA A 221 11.92 -11.47 -3.77
N PHE A 222 11.71 -12.58 -3.05
CA PHE A 222 10.57 -12.78 -2.17
C PHE A 222 10.50 -11.71 -1.08
N ALA A 223 11.61 -11.44 -0.38
CA ALA A 223 11.68 -10.41 0.65
C ALA A 223 11.38 -9.01 0.10
N SER A 224 11.89 -8.66 -1.08
CA SER A 224 11.53 -7.42 -1.78
C SER A 224 10.02 -7.37 -2.11
N GLY A 225 9.45 -8.48 -2.59
CA GLY A 225 8.03 -8.59 -2.91
C GLY A 225 7.10 -8.57 -1.70
N CYS A 226 7.57 -8.92 -0.50
CA CYS A 226 6.78 -8.82 0.74
C CYS A 226 6.30 -7.40 1.03
N THR A 227 6.85 -6.38 0.37
CA THR A 227 6.27 -5.03 0.39
C THR A 227 4.82 -4.99 -0.11
N ALA A 228 4.33 -6.00 -0.86
CA ALA A 228 2.90 -6.11 -1.21
C ALA A 228 1.98 -6.24 0.02
N LEU A 229 2.54 -6.69 1.15
CA LEU A 229 1.81 -6.94 2.39
C LEU A 229 1.79 -5.71 3.31
N THR A 230 2.50 -4.64 2.97
CA THR A 230 2.42 -3.39 3.74
C THR A 230 1.01 -2.81 3.62
N GLY A 231 0.47 -2.30 4.73
CA GLY A 231 -0.88 -1.73 4.77
C GLY A 231 -2.00 -2.68 5.21
N VAL A 232 -1.76 -4.00 5.33
CA VAL A 232 -2.74 -4.88 6.01
C VAL A 232 -2.86 -4.58 7.50
N GLU A 233 -1.80 -4.05 8.11
CA GLU A 233 -1.82 -3.57 9.50
C GLU A 233 -2.73 -2.35 9.70
N ALA A 234 -2.81 -1.45 8.71
CA ALA A 234 -3.69 -0.28 8.78
C ALA A 234 -5.18 -0.68 8.93
N VAL A 235 -5.55 -1.84 8.37
CA VAL A 235 -6.88 -2.41 8.56
C VAL A 235 -7.07 -2.85 10.00
N SER A 236 -6.09 -3.53 10.62
CA SER A 236 -6.19 -3.96 12.03
C SER A 236 -6.15 -2.80 13.03
N ASP A 237 -5.44 -1.72 12.74
CA ASP A 237 -5.38 -0.52 13.59
C ASP A 237 -6.65 0.34 13.47
N GLY A 238 -7.40 0.18 12.37
CA GLY A 238 -8.60 0.94 12.06
C GLY A 238 -9.88 0.54 12.80
N ILE A 239 -9.85 -0.46 13.71
CA ILE A 239 -11.04 -0.97 14.43
C ILE A 239 -11.94 0.17 15.00
N PRO A 240 -11.40 1.21 15.67
CA PRO A 240 -12.24 2.23 16.29
C PRO A 240 -13.03 3.10 15.30
N ASN A 241 -12.64 3.11 14.02
CA ASN A 241 -13.21 3.97 12.99
C ASN A 241 -14.49 3.38 12.33
N PHE A 242 -14.82 2.11 12.60
CA PHE A 242 -16.00 1.45 12.04
C PHE A 242 -17.28 1.68 12.88
N LYS A 243 -18.45 1.63 12.20
CA LYS A 243 -19.76 1.64 12.88
C LYS A 243 -19.93 0.43 13.79
N ALA A 244 -20.65 0.61 14.90
CA ALA A 244 -20.94 -0.50 15.80
C ALA A 244 -21.91 -1.50 15.15
N PRO A 245 -21.71 -2.83 15.29
CA PRO A 245 -20.60 -3.48 15.99
C PRO A 245 -19.33 -3.57 15.13
N ALA A 246 -18.29 -2.83 15.51
CA ALA A 246 -17.08 -2.63 14.71
C ALA A 246 -16.38 -3.95 14.34
N GLN A 247 -16.38 -4.92 15.27
CA GLN A 247 -15.80 -6.25 15.04
C GLN A 247 -16.50 -7.05 13.94
N LYS A 248 -17.81 -6.87 13.73
CA LYS A 248 -18.56 -7.61 12.71
C LYS A 248 -18.34 -6.98 11.34
N GLU A 249 -18.45 -5.65 11.28
CA GLU A 249 -18.26 -4.88 10.04
C GLU A 249 -16.83 -5.03 9.50
N GLN A 250 -15.82 -5.07 10.39
CA GLN A 250 -14.42 -5.22 9.99
C GLN A 250 -14.02 -6.67 9.65
N LYS A 251 -14.74 -7.69 10.12
CA LYS A 251 -14.52 -9.08 9.65
C LYS A 251 -15.16 -9.36 8.29
N GLN A 252 -16.13 -8.53 7.91
CA GLN A 252 -16.75 -8.58 6.58
C GLN A 252 -15.91 -7.84 5.53
N PHE A 253 -14.93 -7.05 5.98
CA PHE A 253 -13.87 -6.43 5.22
C PHE A 253 -12.78 -7.47 4.92
#